data_AF-A0A6M3Z025-F1
#
_entry.id   AF-A0A6M3Z025-F1
#
_cell.length_a   1.000
_cell.length_b   1.000
_cell.length_c   1.000
_cell.angle_alpha   90.00
_cell.angle_beta   90.00
_cell.angle_gamma   90.00
#
_symmetry.space_group_name_H-M   'P 1'
#
loop_
_entity.id
_entity.type
_entity.pdbx_description
1 polymer ?
#
loop_
_entity_poly.entity_id
_entity_poly.type
_entity_poly.pdbx_seq_one_letter_code
_entity_poly.pdbx_strand_id
1 'polypeptide(L)'
;MKATAILAIVMFALLIAAVSALAWQSHKREQAEKSLTGIREELKQTGDVLTEVRALRQDVSQVEARLKTLNQQRAVTGEHRRENIKTTLAGNECAIAPLPAAGADSLYQRAEEVAAADYSGATTRKPDGKN
;
A
#
# COMPACT_ATOMS: atom_id res chain seq x y z
N MET A 1 -16.41 -16.26 -82.55
CA MET A 1 -17.09 -15.30 -81.64
C MET A 1 -17.56 -15.92 -80.32
N LYS A 2 -18.10 -17.15 -80.28
CA LYS A 2 -18.54 -17.78 -79.02
C LYS A 2 -17.39 -18.18 -78.06
N ALA A 3 -16.29 -18.73 -78.59
CA ALA A 3 -15.14 -19.15 -77.78
C ALA A 3 -14.37 -17.98 -77.12
N THR A 4 -14.24 -16.86 -77.83
CA THR A 4 -13.61 -15.63 -77.32
C THR A 4 -14.44 -14.99 -76.21
N ALA A 5 -15.77 -15.05 -76.30
CA ALA A 5 -16.66 -14.58 -75.25
C ALA A 5 -16.56 -15.44 -73.98
N ILE A 6 -16.46 -16.77 -74.13
CA ILE A 6 -16.29 -17.70 -73.00
C ILE A 6 -14.95 -17.45 -72.29
N LEU A 7 -13.86 -17.29 -73.03
CA LEU A 7 -12.55 -16.96 -72.46
C LEU A 7 -12.54 -15.64 -71.70
N ALA A 8 -13.20 -14.60 -72.23
CA ALA A 8 -13.32 -13.32 -71.56
C ALA A 8 -14.08 -13.42 -70.23
N ILE A 9 -15.15 -14.21 -70.18
CA ILE A 9 -15.94 -14.45 -68.95
C ILE A 9 -15.10 -15.19 -67.90
N VAL A 10 -14.35 -16.23 -68.31
CA VAL A 10 -13.49 -17.00 -67.40
C VAL A 10 -12.38 -16.11 -66.82
N MET A 11 -11.75 -15.28 -67.64
CA MET A 11 -10.73 -14.33 -67.18
C MET A 11 -11.31 -13.31 -66.20
N PHE A 12 -12.51 -12.79 -66.45
CA PHE A 12 -13.18 -11.88 -65.53
C PHE A 12 -13.50 -12.55 -64.18
N ALA A 13 -13.99 -13.79 -64.21
CA ALA A 13 -14.29 -14.54 -62.99
C ALA A 13 -13.03 -14.77 -62.14
N LEU A 14 -11.90 -15.11 -62.76
CA LEU A 14 -10.62 -15.29 -62.08
C LEU A 14 -10.09 -13.99 -61.45
N LEU A 15 -10.24 -12.86 -62.13
CA LEU A 15 -9.85 -11.55 -61.60
C LEU A 15 -10.68 -11.15 -60.39
N ILE A 16 -12.00 -11.37 -60.42
CA ILE A 16 -12.87 -11.08 -59.28
C ILE A 16 -12.53 -11.97 -58.08
N ALA A 17 -12.29 -13.26 -58.32
CA ALA A 17 -11.87 -14.20 -57.27
C ALA A 17 -10.53 -13.77 -56.64
N ALA A 18 -9.55 -13.37 -57.43
CA ALA A 18 -8.27 -12.87 -56.92
C ALA A 18 -8.46 -11.61 -56.05
N VAL A 19 -9.17 -10.59 -56.55
CA VAL A 19 -9.38 -9.33 -55.81
C VAL A 19 -10.12 -9.55 -54.50
N SER A 20 -11.14 -10.41 -54.49
CA SER A 20 -11.89 -10.75 -53.27
C SER A 20 -11.04 -11.51 -52.24
N ALA A 21 -10.17 -12.42 -52.67
CA ALA A 21 -9.24 -13.13 -51.79
C ALA A 21 -8.20 -12.18 -51.17
N LEU A 22 -7.65 -11.26 -51.96
CA LEU A 22 -6.71 -10.24 -51.46
C LEU A 22 -7.37 -9.28 -50.47
N ALA A 23 -8.60 -8.85 -50.73
CA ALA A 23 -9.37 -7.98 -49.83
C ALA A 23 -9.72 -8.68 -48.50
N TRP A 24 -10.03 -9.98 -48.55
CA TRP A 24 -10.26 -10.77 -47.34
C TRP A 24 -8.98 -10.95 -46.53
N GLN A 25 -7.86 -11.19 -47.20
CA GLN A 25 -6.55 -11.35 -46.56
C GLN A 25 -6.06 -10.05 -45.91
N SER A 26 -6.25 -8.89 -46.54
CA SER A 26 -5.92 -7.60 -45.94
C SER A 26 -6.79 -7.31 -44.73
N HIS A 27 -8.10 -7.56 -44.82
CA HIS A 27 -9.03 -7.33 -43.71
C HIS A 27 -8.75 -8.24 -42.50
N LYS A 28 -8.31 -9.49 -42.73
CA LYS A 28 -7.82 -10.40 -41.68
C LYS A 28 -6.55 -9.88 -41.01
N ARG A 29 -5.62 -9.28 -41.77
CA ARG A 29 -4.38 -8.72 -41.22
C ARG A 29 -4.63 -7.47 -40.40
N GLU A 30 -5.49 -6.57 -40.85
CA GLU A 30 -5.86 -5.38 -40.07
C GLU A 30 -6.56 -5.72 -38.75
N GLN A 31 -7.42 -6.76 -38.72
CA GLN A 31 -8.02 -7.23 -37.48
C GLN A 31 -6.99 -7.84 -36.53
N ALA A 32 -6.04 -8.62 -37.06
CA ALA A 32 -4.95 -9.18 -36.27
C ALA A 32 -4.08 -8.06 -35.67
N GLU A 33 -3.72 -7.05 -36.45
CA GLU A 33 -2.95 -5.90 -35.99
C GLU A 33 -3.71 -5.09 -34.93
N LYS A 34 -4.99 -4.80 -35.14
CA LYS A 34 -5.83 -4.11 -34.15
C LYS A 34 -5.96 -4.89 -32.84
N SER A 35 -6.07 -6.21 -32.92
CA SER A 35 -6.12 -7.06 -31.72
C SER A 35 -4.78 -7.07 -30.98
N LEU A 36 -3.65 -7.08 -31.70
CA LEU A 36 -2.32 -7.01 -31.10
C LEU A 36 -2.06 -5.64 -30.47
N THR A 37 -2.52 -4.53 -31.08
CA THR A 37 -2.39 -3.20 -30.48
C THR A 37 -3.23 -3.07 -29.22
N GLY A 38 -4.47 -3.58 -29.22
CA GLY A 38 -5.34 -3.59 -28.04
C GLY A 38 -4.74 -4.39 -26.88
N ILE A 39 -4.24 -5.60 -27.15
CA ILE A 39 -3.55 -6.42 -26.13
C ILE A 39 -2.31 -5.70 -25.60
N ARG A 40 -1.54 -5.02 -26.45
CA ARG A 40 -0.34 -4.28 -26.03
C ARG A 40 -0.68 -3.08 -25.15
N GLU A 41 -1.80 -2.42 -25.41
CA GLU A 41 -2.28 -1.28 -24.64
C GLU A 41 -2.79 -1.71 -23.26
N GLU A 42 -3.55 -2.81 -23.18
CA GLU A 42 -3.95 -3.44 -21.91
C GLU A 42 -2.74 -3.93 -21.09
N LEU A 43 -1.75 -4.52 -21.75
CA LEU A 43 -0.52 -4.97 -21.07
C LEU A 43 0.27 -3.79 -20.51
N LYS A 44 0.27 -2.65 -21.20
CA LYS A 44 0.93 -1.41 -20.76
C LYS A 44 0.21 -0.81 -19.55
N GLN A 45 -1.12 -0.74 -19.57
CA GLN A 45 -1.92 -0.31 -18.41
C GLN A 45 -1.71 -1.24 -17.20
N THR A 46 -1.69 -2.55 -17.42
CA THR A 46 -1.47 -3.53 -16.34
C THR A 46 -0.05 -3.42 -15.76
N GLY A 47 0.94 -3.18 -16.62
CA GLY A 47 2.32 -2.94 -16.21
C GLY A 47 2.46 -1.67 -15.36
N ASP A 48 1.80 -0.57 -15.75
CA ASP A 48 1.86 0.71 -15.05
C ASP A 48 1.26 0.58 -13.63
N VAL A 49 0.06 -0.02 -13.53
CA VAL A 49 -0.60 -0.29 -12.24
C VAL A 49 0.24 -1.20 -11.33
N LEU A 50 0.89 -2.24 -11.88
CA LEU A 50 1.79 -3.08 -11.08
C LEU A 50 3.02 -2.32 -10.57
N THR A 51 3.46 -1.31 -11.31
CA THR A 51 4.62 -0.49 -10.94
C THR A 51 4.24 0.47 -9.81
N GLU A 52 3.07 1.10 -9.90
CA GLU A 52 2.51 1.93 -8.82
C GLU A 52 2.25 1.13 -7.54
N VAL A 53 1.65 -0.06 -7.63
CA VAL A 53 1.43 -0.93 -6.46
C VAL A 53 2.75 -1.38 -5.83
N ARG A 54 3.78 -1.62 -6.65
CA ARG A 54 5.12 -1.97 -6.15
C ARG A 54 5.77 -0.81 -5.41
N ALA A 55 5.64 0.42 -5.92
CA ALA A 55 6.12 1.62 -5.25
C ALA A 55 5.39 1.84 -3.92
N LEU A 56 4.05 1.70 -3.90
CA LEU A 56 3.25 1.85 -2.68
C LEU A 56 3.61 0.81 -1.61
N ARG A 57 3.90 -0.45 -2.00
CA ARG A 57 4.41 -1.47 -1.06
C ARG A 57 5.78 -1.14 -0.49
N GLN A 58 6.68 -0.56 -1.31
CA GLN A 58 8.00 -0.14 -0.84
C GLN A 58 7.88 0.98 0.21
N ASP A 59 7.00 1.96 -0.03
CA ASP A 59 6.76 3.06 0.92
C ASP A 59 6.20 2.55 2.26
N VAL A 60 5.22 1.64 2.24
CA VAL A 60 4.68 1.03 3.48
C VAL A 60 5.78 0.28 4.25
N SER A 61 6.60 -0.52 3.56
CA SER A 61 7.71 -1.23 4.21
C SER A 61 8.75 -0.29 4.83
N GLN A 62 8.99 0.88 4.21
CA GLN A 62 9.90 1.89 4.73
C GLN A 62 9.30 2.60 5.96
N VAL A 63 8.00 2.91 5.93
CA VAL A 63 7.28 3.50 7.07
C VAL A 63 7.28 2.55 8.25
N GLU A 64 7.00 1.26 8.05
CA GLU A 64 7.05 0.23 9.10
C GLU A 64 8.46 0.12 9.71
N ALA A 65 9.49 0.09 8.87
CA ALA A 65 10.88 0.06 9.32
C ALA A 65 11.23 1.30 10.17
N ARG A 66 10.82 2.50 9.73
CA ARG A 66 10.98 3.74 10.51
C ARG A 66 10.19 3.72 11.81
N LEU A 67 8.99 3.16 11.81
CA LEU A 67 8.16 3.05 13.02
C LEU A 67 8.84 2.16 14.06
N LYS A 68 9.39 1.03 13.62
CA LYS A 68 10.12 0.10 14.48
C LYS A 68 11.36 0.74 15.09
N THR A 69 12.16 1.45 14.29
CA THR A 69 13.35 2.16 14.82
C THR A 69 12.96 3.27 15.78
N LEU A 70 11.87 4.01 15.50
CA LEU A 70 11.39 5.06 16.38
C LEU A 70 10.90 4.51 17.73
N ASN A 71 10.14 3.41 17.70
CA ASN A 71 9.68 2.73 18.93
C ASN A 71 10.85 2.20 19.74
N GLN A 72 11.84 1.59 19.08
CA GLN A 72 13.05 1.12 19.75
C GLN A 72 13.84 2.28 20.38
N GLN A 73 13.97 3.40 19.66
CA GLN A 73 14.63 4.60 20.16
C GLN A 73 13.88 5.17 21.38
N ARG A 74 12.54 5.28 21.34
CA ARG A 74 11.73 5.73 22.48
C ARG A 74 11.92 4.83 23.70
N ALA A 75 11.96 3.52 23.51
CA ALA A 75 12.18 2.58 24.61
C ALA A 75 13.57 2.79 25.26
N VAL A 76 14.62 2.89 24.45
CA VAL A 76 16.00 3.13 24.94
C VAL A 76 16.13 4.47 25.64
N THR A 77 15.60 5.55 25.04
CA THR A 77 15.59 6.88 25.67
C THR A 77 14.75 6.89 26.95
N GLY A 78 13.63 6.17 26.96
CA GLY A 78 12.78 6.00 28.14
C GLY A 78 13.52 5.33 29.29
N GLU A 79 14.23 4.23 29.02
CA GLU A 79 15.01 3.52 30.03
C GLU A 79 16.18 4.37 30.53
N HIS A 80 16.88 5.05 29.62
CA HIS A 80 17.96 5.95 30.01
C HIS A 80 17.46 7.09 30.92
N ARG A 81 16.29 7.65 30.61
CA ARG A 81 15.65 8.69 31.43
C ARG A 81 15.22 8.14 32.80
N ARG A 82 14.70 6.91 32.84
CA ARG A 82 14.30 6.23 34.08
C ARG A 82 15.49 5.98 35.00
N GLU A 83 16.59 5.44 34.47
CA GLU A 83 17.82 5.21 35.23
C GLU A 83 18.45 6.52 35.70
N ASN A 84 18.46 7.57 34.87
CA ASN A 84 18.97 8.88 35.29
C ASN A 84 18.16 9.50 36.44
N ILE A 85 16.82 9.35 36.42
CA ILE A 85 15.98 9.81 37.54
C ILE A 85 16.31 9.00 38.80
N LYS A 86 16.42 7.68 38.67
CA LYS A 86 16.75 6.80 39.79
C LYS A 86 18.09 7.14 40.43
N THR A 87 19.12 7.39 39.63
CA THR A 87 20.44 7.80 40.15
C THR A 87 20.40 9.18 40.80
N THR A 88 19.70 10.14 40.20
CA THR A 88 19.55 11.49 40.77
C THR A 88 18.80 11.48 42.11
N LEU A 89 17.80 10.60 42.26
CA LEU A 89 16.98 10.49 43.46
C LEU A 89 17.57 9.57 44.54
N ALA A 90 18.63 8.81 44.26
CA ALA A 90 19.17 7.79 45.15
C ALA A 90 19.62 8.32 46.53
N GLY A 91 19.98 9.62 46.63
CA GLY A 91 20.36 10.27 47.88
C GLY A 91 19.22 10.93 48.65
N ASN A 92 17.98 10.90 48.16
CA ASN A 92 16.84 11.58 48.77
C ASN A 92 15.90 10.58 49.44
N GLU A 93 16.00 10.42 50.77
CA GLU A 93 15.21 9.44 51.54
C GLU A 93 13.70 9.52 51.32
N CYS A 94 13.14 10.72 51.16
CA CYS A 94 11.71 10.90 50.86
C CYS A 94 11.33 10.44 49.45
N ALA A 95 12.24 10.53 48.48
CA ALA A 95 11.98 10.17 47.09
C ALA A 95 12.14 8.68 46.79
N ILE A 96 12.93 7.96 47.60
CA ILE A 96 13.10 6.49 47.52
C ILE A 96 12.20 5.75 48.52
N ALA A 97 11.44 6.46 49.36
CA ALA A 97 10.48 5.85 50.26
C ALA A 97 9.43 5.03 49.47
N PRO A 98 9.09 3.81 49.92
CA PRO A 98 8.05 3.01 49.28
C PRO A 98 6.72 3.74 49.24
N LEU A 99 6.05 3.71 48.09
CA LEU A 99 4.69 4.27 47.98
C LEU A 99 3.72 3.44 48.85
N PRO A 100 2.81 4.08 49.61
CA PRO A 100 1.74 3.37 50.29
C PRO A 100 0.89 2.56 49.31
N ALA A 101 0.48 1.35 49.68
CA ALA A 101 -0.25 0.42 48.80
C ALA A 101 -1.48 1.05 48.13
N ALA A 102 -2.30 1.79 48.90
CA ALA A 102 -3.47 2.48 48.37
C ALA A 102 -3.14 3.53 47.28
N GLY A 103 -1.98 4.16 47.36
CA GLY A 103 -1.50 5.09 46.33
C GLY A 103 -0.96 4.37 45.09
N ALA A 104 -0.33 3.20 45.27
CA ALA A 104 0.08 2.37 44.15
C ALA A 104 -1.13 1.80 43.40
N ASP A 105 -2.12 1.30 44.13
CA ASP A 105 -3.34 0.71 43.57
C ASP A 105 -4.14 1.72 42.75
N SER A 106 -4.26 2.97 43.21
CA SER A 106 -4.94 4.02 42.45
C SER A 106 -4.21 4.42 41.17
N LEU A 107 -2.87 4.38 41.17
CA LEU A 107 -2.07 4.60 39.97
C LEU A 107 -2.23 3.46 38.95
N TYR A 108 -2.27 2.21 39.42
CA TYR A 108 -2.53 1.06 38.56
C TYR A 108 -3.93 1.12 37.95
N GLN A 109 -4.95 1.42 38.76
CA GLN A 109 -6.32 1.60 38.28
C GLN A 109 -6.39 2.69 37.20
N ARG A 110 -5.74 3.83 37.42
CA ARG A 110 -5.71 4.92 36.43
C ARG A 110 -4.95 4.54 35.16
N ALA A 111 -3.90 3.74 35.27
CA ALA A 111 -3.17 3.23 34.10
C ALA A 111 -4.05 2.29 33.26
N GLU A 112 -4.84 1.42 33.90
CA GLU A 112 -5.82 0.56 33.22
C GLU A 112 -6.91 1.39 32.54
N GLU A 113 -7.46 2.40 33.22
CA GLU A 113 -8.46 3.32 32.63
C GLU A 113 -7.92 4.04 31.39
N VAL A 114 -6.67 4.51 31.45
CA VAL A 114 -6.01 5.19 30.32
C VAL A 114 -5.68 4.22 29.19
N ALA A 115 -5.33 2.97 29.49
CA ALA A 115 -5.05 1.95 28.49
C ALA A 115 -6.31 1.42 27.80
N ALA A 116 -7.43 1.37 28.52
CA ALA A 116 -8.73 0.94 27.98
C ALA A 116 -9.43 2.02 27.15
N ALA A 117 -9.12 3.30 27.40
CA ALA A 117 -9.55 4.39 26.52
C ALA A 117 -8.63 4.46 25.29
N ASP A 118 -9.19 4.64 24.08
CA ASP A 118 -8.45 5.05 22.88
C ASP A 118 -7.88 6.47 23.09
N TYR A 119 -6.84 6.56 23.92
CA TYR A 119 -6.42 7.80 24.53
C TYR A 119 -5.63 8.66 23.54
N SER A 120 -6.32 9.62 22.93
CA SER A 120 -5.77 10.62 22.02
C SER A 120 -5.01 11.73 22.78
N GLY A 121 -4.06 11.39 23.67
CA GLY A 121 -3.04 12.30 24.23
C GLY A 121 -3.47 13.55 25.01
N ALA A 122 -4.75 13.95 25.01
CA ALA A 122 -5.24 15.17 25.64
C ALA A 122 -5.50 14.89 27.12
N THR A 123 -4.62 15.37 27.97
CA THR A 123 -4.74 15.31 29.43
C THR A 123 -5.89 16.20 29.92
N THR A 124 -7.14 15.76 29.76
CA THR A 124 -8.24 16.28 30.57
C THR A 124 -8.06 15.72 31.98
N ARG A 125 -7.28 16.45 32.79
CA ARG A 125 -7.07 16.21 34.21
C ARG A 125 -8.42 16.18 34.92
N LYS A 126 -8.92 15.00 35.25
CA LYS A 126 -9.97 14.86 36.27
C LYS A 126 -9.31 15.23 37.61
N PRO A 127 -9.78 16.26 38.33
CA PRO A 127 -9.20 16.62 39.61
C PRO A 127 -9.40 15.47 40.59
N ASP A 128 -8.35 15.09 41.31
CA ASP A 128 -8.47 14.17 42.43
C ASP A 128 -9.38 14.83 43.47
N GLY A 129 -10.53 14.20 43.71
CA GLY A 129 -11.47 14.62 44.73
C GLY A 129 -10.78 14.56 46.08
N LYS A 130 -10.73 15.72 46.76
CA LYS A 130 -10.42 15.84 48.19
C LYS A 130 -11.00 14.66 48.97
N ASN A 131 -10.15 14.01 49.76
CA ASN A 131 -10.40 13.57 51.14
C ASN A 131 -9.05 13.37 51.83
#